data_AF-A0AAD6ZNJ6-F1
#
_entry.id   AF-A0AAD6ZNJ6-F1
#
_cell.length_a   1.000
_cell.length_b   1.000
_cell.length_c   1.000
_cell.angle_alpha   90.00
_cell.angle_beta   90.00
_cell.angle_gamma   90.00
#
_symmetry.space_group_name_H-M   'P 1'
#
loop_
_entity.id
_entity.type
_entity.pdbx_description
1 polymer ?
#
loop_
_entity_poly.entity_id
_entity_poly.type
_entity_poly.pdbx_seq_one_letter_code
_entity_poly.pdbx_strand_id
1 'polypeptide(L)'
;MGQTGSILAYLFFTFFPDQLFSKLPAIDTDLTGRTYLVTGSNTGLGLAAEIHLARLKASRIVLAIRDLNKGAKAKEEIIAQTNFAGIIDVWELDMSKFNSVKGFMERTNGELKRLDGAIINAGIPNPLRRETTEDGWEKLLQVNAIATGLLSVLLLPLLQATAKLSQEAPHLTLTGSAAQFMARFSEKRATNILQTLNDPSQSNALSGDRYPTTKLFDLFLAREISKLPQAEGVVINVVDPGLCRSDITRDEKLGAVGMFFMRNIGWPTSKGAINLIWAQLTATPPGAFIGSCEIRQPPAWTTKKDGLLIQKKVWDEMVEVWKGVSPDVGNIIRLR
;
A
#
# COMPACT_ATOMS: atom_id res chain seq x y z
N MET A 1 -22.57 16.19 -9.80
CA MET A 1 -22.31 14.96 -10.60
C MET A 1 -22.43 13.74 -9.70
N GLY A 2 -23.17 12.72 -10.11
CA GLY A 2 -23.22 11.43 -9.41
C GLY A 2 -21.91 10.64 -9.55
N GLN A 3 -21.77 9.52 -8.82
CA GLN A 3 -20.56 8.71 -8.75
C GLN A 3 -20.07 8.25 -10.14
N THR A 4 -20.98 7.85 -11.04
CA THR A 4 -20.66 7.44 -12.42
C THR A 4 -20.05 8.55 -13.27
N GLY A 5 -20.55 9.79 -13.13
CA GLY A 5 -20.01 10.95 -13.85
C GLY A 5 -18.59 11.31 -13.37
N SER A 6 -18.29 11.08 -12.09
CA SER A 6 -16.96 11.29 -11.52
C SER A 6 -15.94 10.26 -12.03
N ILE A 7 -16.35 9.01 -12.26
CA ILE A 7 -15.47 7.95 -12.77
C ILE A 7 -15.10 8.22 -14.23
N LEU A 8 -16.08 8.53 -15.07
CA LEU A 8 -15.83 8.84 -16.49
C LEU A 8 -14.92 10.05 -16.63
N ALA A 9 -15.15 11.11 -15.86
CA ALA A 9 -14.28 12.28 -15.85
C ALA A 9 -12.84 11.91 -15.46
N TYR A 10 -12.65 11.13 -14.39
CA TYR A 10 -11.32 10.66 -13.98
C TYR A 10 -10.64 9.81 -15.06
N LEU A 11 -11.38 8.89 -15.69
CA LEU A 11 -10.84 8.04 -16.74
C LEU A 11 -10.33 8.87 -17.93
N PHE A 12 -11.17 9.75 -18.47
CA PHE A 12 -10.86 10.52 -19.69
C PHE A 12 -9.87 11.66 -19.46
N PHE A 13 -9.94 12.35 -18.32
CA PHE A 13 -9.13 13.55 -18.08
C PHE A 13 -7.90 13.29 -17.20
N THR A 14 -7.75 12.12 -16.59
CA THR A 14 -6.60 11.80 -15.74
C THR A 14 -5.97 10.47 -16.11
N PHE A 15 -6.69 9.35 -15.96
CA PHE A 15 -6.09 8.03 -16.14
C PHE A 15 -5.53 7.79 -17.55
N PHE A 16 -6.32 7.98 -18.60
CA PHE A 16 -5.85 7.75 -19.97
C PHE A 16 -4.74 8.71 -20.40
N PRO A 17 -4.86 10.04 -20.17
CA PRO A 17 -3.78 10.97 -20.44
C PRO A 17 -2.48 10.57 -19.73
N ASP A 18 -2.56 10.24 -18.44
CA ASP A 18 -1.39 9.84 -17.67
C ASP A 18 -0.76 8.59 -18.27
N GLN A 19 -1.55 7.54 -18.41
CA GLN A 19 -1.09 6.22 -18.81
C GLN A 19 -0.46 6.21 -20.22
N LEU A 20 -0.95 7.05 -21.14
CA LEU A 20 -0.45 7.10 -22.52
C LEU A 20 0.68 8.11 -22.71
N PHE A 21 0.68 9.23 -22.00
CA PHE A 21 1.53 10.37 -22.34
C PHE A 21 2.45 10.86 -21.21
N SER A 22 2.25 10.43 -19.96
CA SER A 22 3.08 10.93 -18.85
C SER A 22 4.52 10.46 -18.96
N LYS A 23 5.43 11.44 -18.87
CA LYS A 23 6.86 11.27 -18.64
C LYS A 23 7.11 11.50 -17.15
N LEU A 24 7.34 10.42 -16.42
CA LEU A 24 7.65 10.50 -15.00
C LEU A 24 9.06 11.06 -14.80
N PRO A 25 9.31 11.80 -13.70
CA PRO A 25 10.61 12.39 -13.44
C PRO A 25 11.69 11.32 -13.28
N ALA A 26 12.92 11.66 -13.65
CA ALA A 26 14.08 10.92 -13.20
C ALA A 26 14.26 11.15 -11.69
N ILE A 27 14.72 10.12 -10.98
CA ILE A 27 15.03 10.20 -9.55
C ILE A 27 16.52 9.86 -9.43
N ASP A 28 17.28 10.78 -8.85
CA ASP A 28 18.74 10.71 -8.72
C ASP A 28 19.23 11.01 -7.29
N THR A 29 18.32 11.04 -6.32
CA THR A 29 18.62 11.27 -4.90
C THR A 29 19.51 10.16 -4.32
N ASP A 30 20.62 10.54 -3.68
CA ASP A 30 21.50 9.58 -2.99
C ASP A 30 20.92 9.20 -1.62
N LEU A 31 20.70 7.91 -1.41
CA LEU A 31 20.10 7.33 -0.21
C LEU A 31 21.13 6.64 0.71
N THR A 32 22.42 6.95 0.52
CA THR A 32 23.49 6.45 1.41
C THR A 32 23.16 6.75 2.87
N GLY A 33 23.35 5.76 3.73
CA GLY A 33 23.05 5.80 5.16
C GLY A 33 21.59 5.51 5.52
N ARG A 34 20.70 5.30 4.52
CA ARG A 34 19.26 5.11 4.74
C ARG A 34 18.82 3.66 4.67
N THR A 35 17.74 3.35 5.39
CA THR A 35 17.12 2.02 5.47
C THR A 35 15.69 2.07 4.95
N TYR A 36 15.37 1.18 4.01
CA TYR A 36 14.03 1.06 3.42
C TYR A 36 13.45 -0.34 3.58
N LEU A 37 12.13 -0.41 3.65
CA LEU A 37 11.37 -1.66 3.76
C LEU A 37 10.25 -1.66 2.72
N VAL A 38 10.16 -2.72 1.91
CA VAL A 38 9.07 -2.88 0.93
C VAL A 38 8.38 -4.22 1.17
N THR A 39 7.05 -4.18 1.30
CA THR A 39 6.27 -5.42 1.44
C THR A 39 5.87 -6.00 0.08
N GLY A 40 5.84 -7.32 -0.05
CA GLY A 40 5.47 -7.99 -1.30
C GLY A 40 6.45 -7.67 -2.45
N SER A 41 7.74 -7.55 -2.15
CA SER A 41 8.78 -7.11 -3.09
C SER A 41 9.54 -8.23 -3.81
N ASN A 42 9.00 -9.45 -3.86
CA ASN A 42 9.65 -10.56 -4.58
C ASN A 42 9.40 -10.55 -6.10
N THR A 43 8.38 -9.84 -6.60
CA THR A 43 8.15 -9.62 -8.04
C THR A 43 7.47 -8.27 -8.28
N GLY A 44 7.21 -7.93 -9.54
CA GLY A 44 6.31 -6.85 -9.92
C GLY A 44 6.76 -5.46 -9.47
N LEU A 45 5.82 -4.68 -8.91
CA LEU A 45 6.06 -3.31 -8.46
C LEU A 45 7.01 -3.23 -7.27
N GLY A 46 6.87 -4.13 -6.29
CA GLY A 46 7.72 -4.12 -5.10
C GLY A 46 9.17 -4.43 -5.45
N LEU A 47 9.44 -5.44 -6.29
CA LEU A 47 10.80 -5.73 -6.76
C LEU A 47 11.40 -4.56 -7.55
N ALA A 48 10.60 -3.93 -8.42
CA ALA A 48 11.05 -2.75 -9.16
C ALA A 48 11.37 -1.57 -8.22
N ALA A 49 10.64 -1.39 -7.12
CA ALA A 49 10.95 -0.40 -6.11
C ALA A 49 12.29 -0.70 -5.39
N GLU A 50 12.52 -1.96 -4.99
CA GLU A 50 13.81 -2.38 -4.39
C GLU A 50 14.99 -2.12 -5.34
N ILE A 51 14.84 -2.41 -6.63
CA ILE A 51 15.86 -2.14 -7.65
C ILE A 51 16.15 -0.63 -7.75
N HIS A 52 15.14 0.22 -7.68
CA HIS A 52 15.35 1.68 -7.66
C HIS A 52 16.05 2.13 -6.38
N LEU A 53 15.61 1.66 -5.20
CA LEU A 53 16.27 1.97 -3.92
C LEU A 53 17.74 1.54 -3.93
N ALA A 54 18.04 0.38 -4.51
CA ALA A 54 19.40 -0.11 -4.69
C ALA A 54 20.24 0.78 -5.63
N ARG A 55 19.69 1.20 -6.77
CA ARG A 55 20.35 2.15 -7.71
C ARG A 55 20.61 3.51 -7.07
N LEU A 56 19.72 3.93 -6.18
CA LEU A 56 19.86 5.16 -5.40
C LEU A 56 20.76 5.00 -4.16
N LYS A 57 21.43 3.84 -4.02
CA LYS A 57 22.43 3.57 -2.97
C LYS A 57 21.89 3.59 -1.54
N ALA A 58 20.65 3.18 -1.33
CA ALA A 58 20.17 2.89 0.02
C ALA A 58 21.19 2.00 0.76
N SER A 59 21.47 2.22 2.03
CA SER A 59 22.45 1.38 2.74
C SER A 59 21.89 0.03 3.14
N ARG A 60 20.58 -0.04 3.38
CA ARG A 60 19.88 -1.27 3.74
C ARG A 60 18.49 -1.28 3.10
N ILE A 61 18.14 -2.39 2.47
CA ILE A 61 16.78 -2.63 1.95
C ILE A 61 16.25 -3.95 2.52
N VAL A 62 15.00 -3.94 2.95
CA VAL A 62 14.32 -5.07 3.58
C VAL A 62 13.18 -5.54 2.68
N LEU A 63 13.36 -6.70 2.06
CA LEU A 63 12.34 -7.40 1.31
C LEU A 63 11.44 -8.15 2.30
N ALA A 64 10.26 -7.61 2.58
CA ALA A 64 9.28 -8.22 3.48
C ALA A 64 8.27 -9.03 2.68
N ILE A 65 8.42 -10.36 2.66
CA ILE A 65 7.71 -11.23 1.72
C ILE A 65 7.28 -12.55 2.36
N ARG A 66 6.25 -13.21 1.81
CA ARG A 66 5.76 -14.48 2.35
C ARG A 66 6.67 -15.68 2.04
N ASP A 67 7.28 -15.72 0.87
CA ASP A 67 8.01 -16.89 0.37
C ASP A 67 9.51 -16.58 0.28
N LEU A 68 10.27 -17.04 1.27
CA LEU A 68 11.71 -16.76 1.38
C LEU A 68 12.52 -17.30 0.19
N ASN A 69 12.08 -18.39 -0.44
CA ASN A 69 12.75 -18.92 -1.63
C ASN A 69 12.60 -17.96 -2.83
N LYS A 70 11.42 -17.35 -2.99
CA LYS A 70 11.22 -16.29 -3.98
C LYS A 70 11.99 -15.02 -3.63
N GLY A 71 12.16 -14.74 -2.35
CA GLY A 71 12.99 -13.62 -1.89
C GLY A 71 14.47 -13.77 -2.16
N ALA A 72 15.01 -14.97 -1.97
CA ALA A 72 16.40 -15.27 -2.32
C ALA A 72 16.66 -14.96 -3.80
N LYS A 73 15.75 -15.38 -4.68
CA LYS A 73 15.82 -15.07 -6.12
C LYS A 73 15.69 -13.57 -6.42
N ALA A 74 14.76 -12.89 -5.76
CA ALA A 74 14.60 -11.44 -5.90
C ALA A 74 15.86 -10.67 -5.46
N LYS A 75 16.49 -11.10 -4.36
CA LYS A 75 17.76 -10.56 -3.89
C LYS A 75 18.89 -10.74 -4.91
N GLU A 76 19.02 -11.93 -5.49
CA GLU A 76 19.98 -12.19 -6.57
C GLU A 76 19.74 -11.29 -7.79
N GLU A 77 18.48 -11.10 -8.17
CA GLU A 77 18.09 -10.24 -9.27
C GLU A 77 18.43 -8.76 -9.01
N ILE A 78 18.19 -8.25 -7.79
CA ILE A 78 18.56 -6.89 -7.40
C ILE A 78 20.08 -6.70 -7.53
N ILE A 79 20.87 -7.64 -6.99
CA ILE A 79 22.34 -7.57 -7.04
C ILE A 79 22.81 -7.58 -8.50
N ALA A 80 22.29 -8.48 -9.33
CA ALA A 80 22.66 -8.60 -10.73
C ALA A 80 22.34 -7.34 -11.55
N GLN A 81 21.23 -6.64 -11.26
CA GLN A 81 20.80 -5.46 -12.00
C GLN A 81 21.44 -4.15 -11.55
N THR A 82 22.05 -4.10 -10.36
CA THR A 82 22.44 -2.85 -9.72
C THR A 82 23.85 -2.83 -9.16
N ASN A 83 24.51 -3.99 -9.03
CA ASN A 83 25.77 -4.16 -8.30
C ASN A 83 25.70 -3.61 -6.88
N PHE A 84 24.54 -3.77 -6.23
CA PHE A 84 24.28 -3.20 -4.91
C PHE A 84 25.25 -3.72 -3.85
N ALA A 85 25.96 -2.81 -3.20
CA ALA A 85 26.92 -3.11 -2.14
C ALA A 85 26.32 -2.97 -0.72
N GLY A 86 25.07 -2.50 -0.61
CA GLY A 86 24.37 -2.36 0.66
C GLY A 86 23.83 -3.69 1.20
N ILE A 87 23.19 -3.62 2.36
CA ILE A 87 22.58 -4.79 3.00
C ILE A 87 21.22 -5.09 2.36
N ILE A 88 21.03 -6.32 1.89
CA ILE A 88 19.73 -6.82 1.44
C ILE A 88 19.25 -7.90 2.41
N ASP A 89 18.19 -7.57 3.14
CA ASP A 89 17.49 -8.48 4.03
C ASP A 89 16.27 -9.08 3.36
N VAL A 90 16.03 -10.38 3.59
CA VAL A 90 14.82 -11.07 3.14
C VAL A 90 14.12 -11.60 4.38
N TRP A 91 13.01 -10.97 4.75
CA TRP A 91 12.28 -11.26 5.98
C TRP A 91 10.89 -11.81 5.66
N GLU A 92 10.46 -12.80 6.44
CA GLU A 92 9.14 -13.39 6.26
C GLU A 92 8.05 -12.42 6.72
N LEU A 93 7.07 -12.17 5.86
CA LEU A 93 5.85 -11.43 6.16
C LEU A 93 4.68 -11.98 5.34
N ASP A 94 3.77 -12.68 6.01
CA ASP A 94 2.49 -13.11 5.48
C ASP A 94 1.36 -12.23 6.02
N MET A 95 0.90 -11.29 5.20
CA MET A 95 -0.21 -10.39 5.54
C MET A 95 -1.55 -11.11 5.74
N SER A 96 -1.65 -12.40 5.40
CA SER A 96 -2.83 -13.23 5.69
C SER A 96 -2.81 -13.89 7.06
N LYS A 97 -1.80 -13.61 7.89
CA LYS A 97 -1.62 -14.16 9.24
C LYS A 97 -1.17 -13.09 10.22
N PHE A 98 -2.01 -12.75 11.20
CA PHE A 98 -1.65 -11.73 12.19
C PHE A 98 -0.42 -12.10 13.04
N ASN A 99 -0.21 -13.38 13.32
CA ASN A 99 1.01 -13.84 14.00
C ASN A 99 2.28 -13.60 13.18
N SER A 100 2.21 -13.68 11.84
CA SER A 100 3.34 -13.34 10.97
C SER A 100 3.65 -11.85 11.03
N VAL A 101 2.63 -10.98 11.02
CA VAL A 101 2.80 -9.52 11.17
C VAL A 101 3.46 -9.19 12.51
N LYS A 102 3.05 -9.84 13.61
CA LYS A 102 3.67 -9.63 14.93
C LYS A 102 5.15 -10.06 14.95
N GLY A 103 5.47 -11.26 14.49
CA GLY A 103 6.85 -11.74 14.45
C GLY A 103 7.75 -10.88 13.56
N PHE A 104 7.20 -10.39 12.43
CA PHE A 104 7.88 -9.42 11.59
C PHE A 104 8.19 -8.11 12.32
N MET A 105 7.24 -7.60 13.11
CA MET A 105 7.42 -6.37 13.89
C MET A 105 8.38 -6.55 15.07
N GLU A 106 8.36 -7.69 15.76
CA GLU A 106 9.36 -8.03 16.80
C GLU A 106 10.77 -7.96 16.22
N ARG A 107 10.98 -8.59 15.06
CA ARG A 107 12.26 -8.54 14.35
C ARG A 107 12.63 -7.13 13.91
N THR A 108 11.68 -6.39 13.33
CA THR A 108 11.86 -5.01 12.89
C THR A 108 12.33 -4.12 14.03
N ASN A 109 11.68 -4.20 15.19
CA ASN A 109 12.02 -3.41 16.38
C ASN A 109 13.34 -3.83 17.03
N GLY A 110 13.70 -5.12 16.97
CA GLY A 110 14.97 -5.62 17.49
C GLY A 110 16.18 -5.23 16.63
N GLU A 111 16.06 -5.41 15.31
CA GLU A 111 17.19 -5.34 14.37
C GLU A 111 17.34 -4.00 13.64
N LEU A 112 16.25 -3.25 13.40
CA LEU A 112 16.36 -1.93 12.76
C LEU A 112 16.55 -0.84 13.80
N LYS A 113 17.57 -0.01 13.60
CA LYS A 113 17.82 1.19 14.43
C LYS A 113 17.26 2.46 13.81
N ARG A 114 16.91 2.40 12.53
CA ARG A 114 16.26 3.46 11.76
C ARG A 114 15.43 2.84 10.64
N LEU A 115 14.43 3.56 10.17
CA LEU A 115 13.63 3.25 9.01
C LEU A 115 13.28 4.58 8.33
N ASP A 116 13.93 4.84 7.20
CA ASP A 116 13.79 6.09 6.44
C ASP A 116 12.60 6.01 5.49
N GLY A 117 12.18 4.80 5.12
CA GLY A 117 11.04 4.61 4.25
C GLY A 117 10.41 3.23 4.36
N ALA A 118 9.09 3.19 4.38
CA ALA A 118 8.29 1.98 4.32
C ALA A 118 7.27 2.07 3.19
N ILE A 119 7.35 1.13 2.24
CA ILE A 119 6.38 0.99 1.15
C ILE A 119 5.54 -0.25 1.44
N ILE A 120 4.29 -0.03 1.87
CA ILE A 120 3.32 -1.08 2.11
C ILE A 120 2.67 -1.45 0.77
N ASN A 121 3.38 -2.28 0.01
CA ASN A 121 3.06 -2.66 -1.36
C ASN A 121 2.33 -4.02 -1.49
N ALA A 122 2.49 -4.92 -0.52
CA ALA A 122 1.86 -6.24 -0.56
C ALA A 122 0.34 -6.12 -0.78
N GLY A 123 -0.17 -6.87 -1.75
CA GLY A 123 -1.58 -6.92 -2.06
C GLY A 123 -1.91 -8.08 -2.99
N ILE A 124 -3.17 -8.51 -2.98
CA ILE A 124 -3.70 -9.54 -3.86
C ILE A 124 -4.86 -9.00 -4.71
N PRO A 125 -5.09 -9.55 -5.92
CA PRO A 125 -6.19 -9.14 -6.79
C PRO A 125 -7.55 -9.61 -6.25
N ASN A 126 -8.62 -9.30 -6.99
CA ASN A 126 -9.90 -9.97 -6.78
C ASN A 126 -9.71 -11.50 -6.93
N PRO A 127 -10.10 -12.31 -5.94
CA PRO A 127 -9.87 -13.73 -6.02
C PRO A 127 -10.93 -14.39 -6.91
N LEU A 128 -10.59 -15.51 -7.55
CA LEU A 128 -11.56 -16.35 -8.29
C LEU A 128 -12.50 -17.12 -7.35
N ARG A 129 -12.12 -17.26 -6.07
CA ARG A 129 -12.88 -17.95 -5.02
C ARG A 129 -12.69 -17.21 -3.70
N ARG A 130 -13.73 -17.14 -2.87
CA ARG A 130 -13.61 -16.58 -1.52
C ARG A 130 -12.74 -17.51 -0.69
N GLU A 131 -11.69 -16.97 -0.07
CA GLU A 131 -10.85 -17.68 0.89
C GLU A 131 -10.98 -17.00 2.26
N THR A 132 -10.96 -17.79 3.33
CA THR A 132 -10.91 -17.28 4.70
C THR A 132 -9.52 -17.58 5.25
N THR A 133 -8.91 -16.61 5.91
CA THR A 133 -7.63 -16.76 6.59
C THR A 133 -7.79 -17.58 7.88
N GLU A 134 -6.67 -17.98 8.47
CA GLU A 134 -6.67 -18.59 9.80
C GLU A 134 -7.19 -17.65 10.89
N ASP A 135 -7.10 -16.33 10.66
CA ASP A 135 -7.62 -15.29 11.56
C ASP A 135 -9.14 -15.04 11.39
N GLY A 136 -9.83 -15.80 10.52
CA GLY A 136 -11.28 -15.73 10.35
C GLY A 136 -11.80 -14.62 9.42
N TRP A 137 -10.91 -13.98 8.66
CA TRP A 137 -11.27 -12.91 7.73
C TRP A 137 -11.24 -13.37 6.28
N GLU A 138 -12.08 -12.76 5.45
CA GLU A 138 -11.97 -12.84 4.00
C GLU A 138 -10.57 -12.36 3.58
N LYS A 139 -9.87 -13.20 2.82
CA LYS A 139 -8.43 -13.06 2.59
C LYS A 139 -8.03 -11.76 1.90
N LEU A 140 -8.80 -11.29 0.91
CA LEU A 140 -8.55 -10.02 0.24
C LEU A 140 -8.75 -8.83 1.19
N LEU A 141 -9.82 -8.84 1.97
CA LEU A 141 -10.07 -7.84 3.02
C LEU A 141 -8.94 -7.82 4.07
N GLN A 142 -8.48 -8.97 4.54
CA GLN A 142 -7.38 -9.02 5.50
C GLN A 142 -6.08 -8.51 4.90
N VAL A 143 -5.64 -9.10 3.78
CA VAL A 143 -4.32 -8.79 3.19
C VAL A 143 -4.23 -7.34 2.74
N ASN A 144 -5.23 -6.85 1.99
CA ASN A 144 -5.14 -5.53 1.37
C ASN A 144 -5.54 -4.39 2.30
N ALA A 145 -6.26 -4.64 3.40
CA ALA A 145 -6.77 -3.57 4.25
C ALA A 145 -6.45 -3.77 5.74
N ILE A 146 -6.92 -4.85 6.36
CA ILE A 146 -6.80 -4.99 7.83
C ILE A 146 -5.33 -5.15 8.24
N ALA A 147 -4.60 -6.08 7.63
CA ALA A 147 -3.18 -6.29 7.91
C ALA A 147 -2.32 -5.12 7.40
N THR A 148 -2.67 -4.52 6.26
CA THR A 148 -2.04 -3.30 5.73
C THR A 148 -2.03 -2.20 6.78
N GLY A 149 -3.21 -1.84 7.30
CA GLY A 149 -3.32 -0.79 8.31
C GLY A 149 -2.66 -1.16 9.64
N LEU A 150 -2.77 -2.43 10.08
CA LEU A 150 -2.07 -2.92 11.28
C LEU A 150 -0.56 -2.70 11.18
N LEU A 151 0.05 -3.16 10.09
CA LEU A 151 1.48 -3.01 9.86
C LEU A 151 1.88 -1.54 9.77
N SER A 152 1.10 -0.72 9.05
CA SER A 152 1.33 0.73 8.95
C SER A 152 1.37 1.41 10.32
N VAL A 153 0.42 1.08 11.21
CA VAL A 153 0.38 1.62 12.58
C VAL A 153 1.59 1.14 13.39
N LEU A 154 1.90 -0.16 13.35
CA LEU A 154 2.99 -0.74 14.14
C LEU A 154 4.38 -0.21 13.74
N LEU A 155 4.56 0.25 12.50
CA LEU A 155 5.80 0.87 12.03
C LEU A 155 5.99 2.33 12.50
N LEU A 156 4.92 3.03 12.89
CA LEU A 156 4.99 4.45 13.23
C LEU A 156 6.02 4.79 14.33
N PRO A 157 6.14 4.05 15.45
CA PRO A 157 7.14 4.38 16.47
C PRO A 157 8.57 4.41 15.95
N LEU A 158 8.94 3.47 15.07
CA LEU A 158 10.28 3.40 14.48
C LEU A 158 10.51 4.52 13.45
N LEU A 159 9.50 4.81 12.63
CA LEU A 159 9.53 5.94 11.70
C LEU A 159 9.69 7.26 12.47
N GLN A 160 8.88 7.49 13.50
CA GLN A 160 8.98 8.69 14.34
C GLN A 160 10.34 8.79 15.06
N ALA A 161 10.88 7.67 15.56
CA ALA A 161 12.22 7.66 16.12
C ALA A 161 13.26 8.08 15.08
N THR A 162 13.13 7.62 13.84
CA THR A 162 14.02 7.99 12.73
C THR A 162 13.90 9.46 12.35
N ALA A 163 12.68 10.03 12.40
CA ALA A 163 12.45 11.46 12.17
C ALA A 163 13.22 12.37 13.14
N LYS A 164 13.54 11.86 14.34
CA LYS A 164 14.36 12.58 15.34
C LYS A 164 15.87 12.47 15.10
N LEU A 165 16.30 11.53 14.26
CA LEU A 165 17.71 11.25 13.94
C LEU A 165 18.16 11.88 12.61
N SER A 166 17.21 12.23 11.74
CA SER A 166 17.46 12.66 10.36
C SER A 166 16.98 14.10 10.14
N GLN A 167 17.63 14.82 9.22
CA GLN A 167 17.11 16.10 8.74
C GLN A 167 15.95 15.92 7.77
N GLU A 168 15.89 14.78 7.10
CA GLU A 168 14.80 14.43 6.21
C GLU A 168 13.79 13.53 6.91
N ALA A 169 12.51 13.89 6.77
CA ALA A 169 11.40 13.13 7.31
C ALA A 169 11.35 11.75 6.66
N PRO A 170 11.16 10.66 7.44
CA PRO A 170 10.91 9.34 6.89
C PRO A 170 9.50 9.24 6.31
N HIS A 171 9.30 8.28 5.40
CA HIS A 171 8.06 8.15 4.64
C HIS A 171 7.36 6.81 4.86
N LEU A 172 6.05 6.86 5.06
CA LEU A 172 5.17 5.69 5.03
C LEU A 172 4.22 5.82 3.84
N THR A 173 4.45 4.99 2.83
CA THR A 173 3.65 4.98 1.60
C THR A 173 2.82 3.71 1.53
N LEU A 174 1.50 3.85 1.40
CA LEU A 174 0.61 2.75 1.07
C LEU A 174 0.46 2.67 -0.46
N THR A 175 0.64 1.48 -1.04
CA THR A 175 0.36 1.28 -2.47
C THR A 175 -1.14 1.13 -2.69
N GLY A 176 -1.80 2.25 -2.98
CA GLY A 176 -3.20 2.32 -3.36
C GLY A 176 -3.44 1.95 -4.82
N SER A 177 -4.52 2.49 -5.39
CA SER A 177 -4.85 2.33 -6.81
C SER A 177 -5.90 3.34 -7.27
N ALA A 178 -5.88 3.70 -8.55
CA ALA A 178 -7.00 4.30 -9.26
C ALA A 178 -8.32 3.50 -9.12
N ALA A 179 -8.25 2.20 -8.80
CA ALA A 179 -9.43 1.38 -8.56
C ALA A 179 -10.35 1.95 -7.47
N GLN A 180 -9.85 2.75 -6.53
CA GLN A 180 -10.67 3.43 -5.52
C GLN A 180 -11.79 4.30 -6.11
N PHE A 181 -11.61 4.85 -7.33
CA PHE A 181 -12.65 5.63 -8.00
C PHE A 181 -13.83 4.74 -8.43
N MET A 182 -13.56 3.46 -8.71
CA MET A 182 -14.56 2.47 -9.11
C MET A 182 -15.29 1.83 -7.93
N ALA A 183 -14.84 2.06 -6.69
CA ALA A 183 -15.44 1.47 -5.50
C ALA A 183 -16.88 1.97 -5.30
N ARG A 184 -17.87 1.09 -5.54
CA ARG A 184 -19.27 1.37 -5.20
C ARG A 184 -19.43 1.38 -3.69
N PHE A 185 -18.72 0.46 -3.03
CA PHE A 185 -18.67 0.30 -1.59
C PHE A 185 -20.09 0.23 -1.02
N SER A 186 -20.79 -0.85 -1.39
CA SER A 186 -22.22 -1.02 -1.14
C SER A 186 -22.52 -1.11 0.37
N GLU A 187 -21.57 -1.64 1.13
CA GLU A 187 -21.62 -1.89 2.56
C GLU A 187 -21.36 -0.64 3.41
N LYS A 188 -21.07 0.52 2.79
CA LYS A 188 -20.67 1.77 3.50
C LYS A 188 -21.68 2.30 4.52
N ARG A 189 -22.92 1.81 4.50
CA ARG A 189 -23.99 2.16 5.45
C ARG A 189 -24.33 1.04 6.44
N ALA A 190 -23.65 -0.10 6.37
CA ALA A 190 -23.85 -1.20 7.31
C ALA A 190 -23.54 -0.77 8.75
N THR A 191 -24.17 -1.42 9.72
CA THR A 191 -23.93 -1.15 11.15
C THR A 191 -22.49 -1.50 11.55
N ASN A 192 -21.95 -2.62 11.05
CA ASN A 192 -20.55 -2.99 11.17
C ASN A 192 -20.02 -3.30 9.76
N ILE A 193 -19.26 -2.38 9.18
CA ILE A 193 -18.82 -2.43 7.80
C ILE A 193 -17.90 -3.63 7.56
N LEU A 194 -16.88 -3.81 8.40
CA LEU A 194 -15.88 -4.85 8.22
C LEU A 194 -16.49 -6.25 8.38
N GLN A 195 -17.38 -6.46 9.35
CA GLN A 195 -18.05 -7.74 9.53
C GLN A 195 -19.04 -8.02 8.41
N THR A 196 -19.81 -7.02 7.95
CA THR A 196 -20.68 -7.19 6.78
C THR A 196 -19.87 -7.51 5.53
N LEU A 197 -18.71 -6.88 5.34
CA LEU A 197 -17.78 -7.23 4.26
C LEU A 197 -17.22 -8.65 4.42
N ASN A 198 -16.97 -9.10 5.65
CA ASN A 198 -16.45 -10.44 5.93
C ASN A 198 -17.50 -11.54 5.72
N ASP A 199 -18.77 -11.26 5.99
CA ASP A 199 -19.87 -12.21 5.93
C ASP A 199 -20.32 -12.52 4.49
N PRO A 200 -20.13 -13.77 3.99
CA PRO A 200 -20.53 -14.14 2.63
C PRO A 200 -22.04 -14.11 2.38
N SER A 201 -22.88 -14.09 3.43
CA SER A 201 -24.34 -13.94 3.30
C SER A 201 -24.78 -12.49 3.09
N GLN A 202 -23.93 -11.53 3.48
CA GLN A 202 -24.24 -10.10 3.40
C GLN A 202 -23.45 -9.36 2.33
N SER A 203 -22.29 -9.88 1.92
CA SER A 203 -21.48 -9.26 0.88
C SER A 203 -20.88 -10.29 -0.07
N ASN A 204 -20.90 -9.96 -1.36
CA ASN A 204 -20.29 -10.77 -2.40
C ASN A 204 -18.84 -10.31 -2.66
N ALA A 205 -17.88 -11.05 -2.06
CA ALA A 205 -16.45 -10.84 -2.28
C ALA A 205 -16.01 -11.02 -3.75
N LEU A 206 -16.82 -11.70 -4.57
CA LEU A 206 -16.55 -11.97 -6.00
C LEU A 206 -17.22 -10.96 -6.94
N SER A 207 -17.87 -9.91 -6.42
CA SER A 207 -18.59 -8.90 -7.22
C SER A 207 -17.69 -8.01 -8.08
N GLY A 208 -16.37 -8.12 -7.96
CA GLY A 208 -15.39 -7.22 -8.56
C GLY A 208 -15.23 -5.89 -7.82
N ASP A 209 -16.15 -5.52 -6.92
CA ASP A 209 -16.11 -4.29 -6.11
C ASP A 209 -15.19 -4.42 -4.88
N ARG A 210 -14.79 -5.64 -4.53
CA ARG A 210 -14.00 -5.91 -3.33
C ARG A 210 -12.62 -5.27 -3.41
N TYR A 211 -11.85 -5.54 -4.46
CA TYR A 211 -10.54 -4.93 -4.63
C TYR A 211 -10.60 -3.39 -4.69
N PRO A 212 -11.45 -2.74 -5.52
CA PRO A 212 -11.69 -1.30 -5.48
C PRO A 212 -11.96 -0.76 -4.05
N THR A 213 -12.81 -1.44 -3.29
CA THR A 213 -13.14 -1.06 -1.90
C THR A 213 -11.92 -1.16 -0.98
N THR A 214 -11.11 -2.22 -1.09
CA THR A 214 -9.86 -2.30 -0.31
C THR A 214 -8.87 -1.19 -0.69
N LYS A 215 -8.79 -0.81 -1.97
CA LYS A 215 -7.94 0.31 -2.43
C LYS A 215 -8.45 1.68 -2.04
N LEU A 216 -9.75 1.81 -1.80
CA LEU A 216 -10.33 2.98 -1.13
C LEU A 216 -9.94 3.00 0.36
N PHE A 217 -9.83 1.85 1.02
CA PHE A 217 -9.40 1.80 2.42
C PHE A 217 -7.94 2.24 2.60
N ASP A 218 -7.05 2.01 1.63
CA ASP A 218 -5.69 2.56 1.66
C ASP A 218 -5.68 4.10 1.80
N LEU A 219 -6.59 4.80 1.10
CA LEU A 219 -6.77 6.25 1.24
C LEU A 219 -7.27 6.64 2.64
N PHE A 220 -8.25 5.90 3.16
CA PHE A 220 -8.79 6.14 4.48
C PHE A 220 -7.74 5.94 5.57
N LEU A 221 -6.97 4.86 5.47
CA LEU A 221 -5.84 4.53 6.34
C LEU A 221 -4.79 5.64 6.32
N ALA A 222 -4.27 6.01 5.15
CA ALA A 222 -3.24 7.05 5.05
C ALA A 222 -3.68 8.37 5.71
N ARG A 223 -4.94 8.77 5.52
CA ARG A 223 -5.50 9.97 6.15
C ARG A 223 -5.65 9.86 7.66
N GLU A 224 -6.15 8.76 8.19
CA GLU A 224 -6.32 8.63 9.65
C GLU A 224 -4.99 8.41 10.37
N ILE A 225 -4.08 7.60 9.81
CA ILE A 225 -2.74 7.37 10.35
C ILE A 225 -1.97 8.69 10.44
N SER A 226 -2.07 9.54 9.42
CA SER A 226 -1.40 10.85 9.39
C SER A 226 -1.85 11.85 10.46
N LYS A 227 -2.95 11.57 11.18
CA LYS A 227 -3.43 12.39 12.30
C LYS A 227 -2.91 11.91 13.65
N LEU A 228 -2.27 10.74 13.71
CA LEU A 228 -1.81 10.17 14.98
C LEU A 228 -0.61 10.96 15.53
N PRO A 229 -0.46 11.10 16.85
CA PRO A 229 0.73 11.73 17.45
C PRO A 229 2.03 11.06 17.01
N GLN A 230 2.01 9.75 16.79
CA GLN A 230 3.13 8.93 16.36
C GLN A 230 3.46 9.13 14.87
N ALA A 231 2.62 9.86 14.12
CA ALA A 231 2.93 10.31 12.77
C ALA A 231 3.70 11.64 12.74
N GLU A 232 3.92 12.30 13.88
CA GLU A 232 4.68 13.54 13.92
C GLU A 232 6.09 13.35 13.35
N GLY A 233 6.46 14.17 12.37
CA GLY A 233 7.73 14.09 11.66
C GLY A 233 7.78 13.02 10.56
N VAL A 234 6.69 12.29 10.29
CA VAL A 234 6.61 11.25 9.26
C VAL A 234 5.72 11.72 8.12
N VAL A 235 6.17 11.59 6.87
CA VAL A 235 5.35 11.84 5.69
C VAL A 235 4.53 10.59 5.37
N ILE A 236 3.21 10.71 5.37
CA ILE A 236 2.30 9.59 5.10
C ILE A 236 1.46 9.88 3.86
N ASN A 237 1.48 8.96 2.90
CA ASN A 237 0.76 9.11 1.64
C ASN A 237 0.26 7.76 1.09
N VAL A 238 -0.61 7.84 0.09
CA VAL A 238 -1.09 6.69 -0.68
C VAL A 238 -0.85 6.92 -2.16
N VAL A 239 -0.33 5.92 -2.86
CA VAL A 239 0.13 6.04 -4.25
C VAL A 239 -0.66 5.12 -5.16
N ASP A 240 -1.17 5.66 -6.27
CA ASP A 240 -1.53 4.88 -7.44
C ASP A 240 -0.30 4.74 -8.36
N PRO A 241 0.24 3.52 -8.55
CA PRO A 241 1.39 3.29 -9.42
C PRO A 241 1.04 3.28 -10.92
N GLY A 242 -0.22 3.55 -11.26
CA GLY A 242 -0.77 3.38 -12.60
C GLY A 242 -1.04 1.92 -12.95
N LEU A 243 -1.60 1.68 -14.13
CA LEU A 243 -1.83 0.33 -14.61
C LEU A 243 -0.50 -0.30 -15.01
N CYS A 244 -0.07 -1.35 -14.32
CA CYS A 244 1.21 -1.99 -14.55
C CYS A 244 1.06 -3.46 -14.98
N ARG A 245 1.83 -3.86 -15.99
CA ARG A 245 1.96 -5.26 -16.42
C ARG A 245 2.73 -6.03 -15.35
N SER A 246 2.01 -6.60 -14.40
CA SER A 246 2.54 -7.28 -13.23
C SER A 246 1.81 -8.60 -12.98
N ASP A 247 2.40 -9.44 -12.14
CA ASP A 247 1.82 -10.74 -11.78
C ASP A 247 0.55 -10.63 -10.92
N ILE A 248 0.12 -9.42 -10.52
CA ILE A 248 -1.07 -9.25 -9.69
C ILE A 248 -2.32 -9.79 -10.40
N THR A 249 -2.38 -9.72 -11.73
CA THR A 249 -3.52 -10.24 -12.50
C THR A 249 -3.30 -11.66 -13.03
N ARG A 250 -2.25 -12.38 -12.61
CA ARG A 250 -1.89 -13.70 -13.17
C ARG A 250 -3.00 -14.74 -13.04
N ASP A 251 -3.77 -14.65 -11.96
CA ASP A 251 -4.84 -15.57 -11.61
C ASP A 251 -6.22 -15.02 -12.01
N GLU A 252 -6.29 -13.80 -12.57
CA GLU A 252 -7.53 -13.24 -13.12
C GLU A 252 -7.78 -13.74 -14.54
N LYS A 253 -9.02 -14.13 -14.84
CA LYS A 253 -9.45 -14.41 -16.22
C LYS A 253 -9.71 -13.11 -16.97
N LEU A 254 -8.66 -12.36 -17.31
CA LEU A 254 -8.78 -11.23 -18.20
C LEU A 254 -9.28 -11.71 -19.57
N GLY A 255 -10.49 -11.29 -19.95
CA GLY A 255 -11.00 -11.51 -21.32
C GLY A 255 -10.12 -10.82 -22.37
N ALA A 256 -10.31 -11.15 -23.65
CA ALA A 256 -9.48 -10.64 -24.75
C ALA A 256 -9.32 -9.11 -24.76
N VAL A 257 -10.40 -8.37 -24.43
CA VAL A 257 -10.38 -6.90 -24.31
C VAL A 257 -9.50 -6.44 -23.15
N GLY A 258 -9.58 -7.10 -22.00
CA GLY A 258 -8.75 -6.80 -20.84
C GLY A 258 -7.27 -7.09 -21.09
N MET A 259 -6.95 -8.21 -21.74
CA MET A 259 -5.57 -8.52 -22.16
C MET A 259 -5.04 -7.50 -23.17
N PHE A 260 -5.85 -7.08 -24.14
CA PHE A 260 -5.48 -6.02 -25.09
C PHE A 260 -5.16 -4.72 -24.36
N PHE A 261 -6.00 -4.33 -23.38
CA PHE A 261 -5.79 -3.13 -22.59
C PHE A 261 -4.50 -3.21 -21.77
N MET A 262 -4.29 -4.30 -21.01
CA MET A 262 -3.05 -4.52 -20.24
C MET A 262 -1.80 -4.48 -21.11
N ARG A 263 -1.84 -5.06 -22.31
CA ARG A 263 -0.68 -5.12 -23.21
C ARG A 263 -0.32 -3.75 -23.78
N ASN A 264 -1.30 -2.97 -24.21
CA ASN A 264 -1.07 -1.74 -24.96
C ASN A 264 -1.02 -0.49 -24.08
N ILE A 265 -1.67 -0.52 -22.92
CA ILE A 265 -1.83 0.64 -22.04
C ILE A 265 -1.03 0.44 -20.75
N GLY A 266 -0.85 -0.80 -20.28
CA GLY A 266 -0.11 -1.07 -19.06
C GLY A 266 1.38 -0.70 -19.13
N TRP A 267 1.85 0.05 -18.14
CA TRP A 267 3.26 0.40 -17.97
C TRP A 267 4.10 -0.83 -17.58
N PRO A 268 5.40 -0.83 -17.91
CA PRO A 268 6.36 -1.67 -17.19
C PRO A 268 6.31 -1.36 -15.68
N THR A 269 6.50 -2.37 -14.83
CA THR A 269 6.57 -2.18 -13.38
C THR A 269 7.71 -1.25 -12.96
N SER A 270 8.82 -1.23 -13.71
CA SER A 270 9.92 -0.28 -13.50
C SER A 270 9.49 1.18 -13.63
N LYS A 271 8.54 1.49 -14.54
CA LYS A 271 7.95 2.84 -14.66
C LYS A 271 6.94 3.09 -13.54
N GLY A 272 6.05 2.14 -13.26
CA GLY A 272 5.08 2.29 -12.16
C GLY A 272 5.72 2.51 -10.80
N ALA A 273 6.83 1.81 -10.52
CA ALA A 273 7.59 1.95 -9.29
C ALA A 273 8.21 3.34 -9.09
N ILE A 274 8.40 4.14 -10.14
CA ILE A 274 8.84 5.54 -10.00
C ILE A 274 7.85 6.33 -9.14
N ASN A 275 6.54 6.06 -9.23
CA ASN A 275 5.55 6.69 -8.35
C ASN A 275 5.77 6.34 -6.86
N LEU A 276 6.14 5.09 -6.58
CA LEU A 276 6.41 4.63 -5.22
C LEU A 276 7.65 5.33 -4.67
N ILE A 277 8.73 5.38 -5.46
CA ILE A 277 9.98 6.03 -5.05
C ILE A 277 9.82 7.54 -4.94
N TRP A 278 9.12 8.18 -5.87
CA TRP A 278 8.84 9.61 -5.81
C TRP A 278 8.10 9.97 -4.52
N ALA A 279 7.12 9.16 -4.13
CA ALA A 279 6.37 9.34 -2.89
C ALA A 279 7.17 9.08 -1.62
N GLN A 280 8.30 8.36 -1.71
CA GLN A 280 9.25 8.14 -0.61
C GLN A 280 10.29 9.25 -0.47
N LEU A 281 10.36 10.17 -1.43
CA LEU A 281 11.37 11.23 -1.47
C LEU A 281 10.76 12.63 -1.51
N THR A 282 9.44 12.73 -1.67
CA THR A 282 8.74 14.01 -1.79
C THR A 282 7.91 14.29 -0.55
N ALA A 283 8.05 15.48 0.01
CA ALA A 283 7.16 15.94 1.06
C ALA A 283 5.74 16.15 0.49
N THR A 284 4.74 15.59 1.18
CA THR A 284 3.34 15.69 0.75
C THR A 284 2.45 16.12 1.92
N PRO A 285 1.27 16.70 1.66
CA PRO A 285 0.25 16.87 2.68
C PRO A 285 -0.09 15.54 3.39
N PRO A 286 -0.51 15.58 4.67
CA PRO A 286 -0.93 14.40 5.42
C PRO A 286 -1.98 13.57 4.68
N GLY A 287 -1.69 12.29 4.43
CA GLY A 287 -2.61 11.36 3.78
C GLY A 287 -2.92 11.70 2.32
N ALA A 288 -2.01 12.38 1.63
CA ALA A 288 -2.17 12.76 0.23
C ALA A 288 -2.32 11.53 -0.68
N PHE A 289 -3.19 11.65 -1.69
CA PHE A 289 -3.27 10.71 -2.78
C PHE A 289 -2.34 11.15 -3.91
N ILE A 290 -1.52 10.23 -4.41
CA ILE A 290 -0.51 10.49 -5.42
C ILE A 290 -0.79 9.61 -6.64
N GLY A 291 -0.57 10.15 -7.83
CA GLY A 291 -0.61 9.40 -9.08
C GLY A 291 0.17 10.14 -10.16
N SER A 292 0.97 9.40 -10.92
CA SER A 292 1.90 9.96 -11.91
C SER A 292 2.88 11.00 -11.35
N CYS A 293 3.40 10.76 -10.14
CA CYS A 293 4.33 11.65 -9.43
C CYS A 293 3.76 13.06 -9.15
N GLU A 294 2.44 13.14 -8.98
CA GLU A 294 1.73 14.37 -8.63
C GLU A 294 0.72 14.11 -7.52
N ILE A 295 0.44 15.13 -6.70
CA ILE A 295 -0.67 15.08 -5.73
C ILE A 295 -1.98 15.16 -6.51
N ARG A 296 -2.82 14.14 -6.36
CA ARG A 296 -4.09 13.99 -7.07
C ARG A 296 -5.27 14.22 -6.14
N GLN A 297 -6.38 14.64 -6.73
CA GLN A 297 -7.64 14.68 -6.02
C GLN A 297 -8.19 13.25 -5.86
N PRO A 298 -8.64 12.88 -4.65
CA PRO A 298 -9.27 11.58 -4.36
C PRO A 298 -10.70 11.54 -4.93
N PRO A 299 -11.42 10.40 -4.87
CA PRO A 299 -12.84 10.37 -5.22
C PRO A 299 -13.63 11.43 -4.45
N ALA A 300 -14.30 12.33 -5.16
CA ALA A 300 -14.83 13.58 -4.60
C ALA A 300 -15.85 13.41 -3.46
N TRP A 301 -16.47 12.24 -3.32
CA TRP A 301 -17.39 11.97 -2.21
C TRP A 301 -16.66 11.71 -0.89
N THR A 302 -15.40 11.28 -0.94
CA THR A 302 -14.57 10.97 0.24
C THR A 302 -14.11 12.20 1.01
N THR A 303 -14.24 13.40 0.43
CA THR A 303 -13.91 14.68 1.06
C THR A 303 -15.16 15.40 1.59
N LYS A 304 -16.36 14.87 1.33
CA LYS A 304 -17.62 15.39 1.87
C LYS A 304 -17.87 14.84 3.27
N LYS A 305 -18.73 15.52 4.03
CA LYS A 305 -19.12 15.15 5.40
C LYS A 305 -19.43 13.65 5.56
N ASP A 306 -20.32 13.11 4.72
CA ASP A 306 -20.70 11.69 4.79
C ASP A 306 -19.52 10.76 4.50
N GLY A 307 -18.66 11.12 3.53
CA GLY A 307 -17.46 10.35 3.21
C GLY A 307 -16.46 10.32 4.37
N LEU A 308 -16.28 11.46 5.05
CA LEU A 308 -15.42 11.54 6.24
C LEU A 308 -15.98 10.74 7.42
N LEU A 309 -17.31 10.71 7.60
CA LEU A 309 -17.95 9.87 8.63
C LEU A 309 -17.77 8.38 8.34
N ILE A 310 -17.94 7.97 7.07
CA ILE A 310 -17.70 6.59 6.65
C ILE A 310 -16.23 6.20 6.84
N GLN A 311 -15.30 7.08 6.42
CA GLN A 311 -13.86 6.89 6.61
C GLN A 311 -13.54 6.67 8.10
N LYS A 312 -14.05 7.54 8.98
CA LYS A 312 -13.82 7.43 10.42
C LYS A 312 -14.38 6.13 10.99
N LYS A 313 -15.56 5.70 10.53
CA LYS A 313 -16.16 4.43 10.94
C LYS A 313 -15.32 3.23 10.54
N VAL A 314 -14.83 3.18 9.30
CA VAL A 314 -13.93 2.11 8.82
C VAL A 314 -12.67 2.06 9.68
N TRP A 315 -12.08 3.22 9.96
CA TRP A 315 -10.92 3.32 10.84
C TRP A 315 -11.20 2.78 12.24
N ASP A 316 -12.29 3.20 12.87
CA ASP A 316 -12.63 2.76 14.22
C ASP A 316 -12.84 1.25 14.30
N GLU A 317 -13.55 0.67 13.33
CA GLU A 317 -13.73 -0.78 13.25
C GLU A 317 -12.39 -1.51 13.04
N MET A 318 -11.48 -0.98 12.22
CA MET A 318 -10.14 -1.55 12.05
C MET A 318 -9.32 -1.49 13.34
N VAL A 319 -9.36 -0.35 14.05
CA VAL A 319 -8.68 -0.17 15.34
C VAL A 319 -9.14 -1.19 16.37
N GLU A 320 -10.45 -1.46 16.44
CA GLU A 320 -10.98 -2.49 17.36
C GLU A 320 -10.46 -3.89 17.00
N VAL A 321 -10.37 -4.24 15.72
CA VAL A 321 -9.73 -5.50 15.29
C VAL A 321 -8.27 -5.54 15.70
N TRP A 322 -7.51 -4.47 15.46
CA TRP A 322 -6.08 -4.42 15.72
C TRP A 322 -5.73 -4.48 17.21
N LYS A 323 -6.52 -3.85 18.09
CA LYS A 323 -6.34 -3.97 19.55
C LYS A 323 -6.49 -5.41 20.03
N GLY A 324 -7.34 -6.21 19.37
CA GLY A 324 -7.46 -7.65 19.63
C GLY A 324 -6.25 -8.46 19.15
N VAL A 325 -5.50 -7.95 18.18
CA VAL A 325 -4.33 -8.62 17.58
C VAL A 325 -3.04 -8.30 18.34
N SER A 326 -2.78 -7.02 18.61
CA SER A 326 -1.57 -6.56 19.28
C SER A 326 -1.91 -5.48 20.32
N PRO A 327 -1.48 -5.65 21.58
CA PRO A 327 -1.73 -4.67 22.64
C PRO A 327 -1.02 -3.33 22.37
N ASP A 328 0.09 -3.34 21.62
CA ASP A 328 0.89 -2.14 21.31
C ASP A 328 0.09 -1.10 20.50
N VAL A 329 -0.87 -1.56 19.70
CA VAL A 329 -1.76 -0.70 18.92
C VAL A 329 -2.49 0.30 19.82
N GLY A 330 -2.93 -0.14 21.01
CA GLY A 330 -3.59 0.73 21.97
C GLY A 330 -2.71 1.87 22.45
N ASN A 331 -1.39 1.66 22.55
CA ASN A 331 -0.44 2.69 22.94
C ASN A 331 -0.11 3.64 21.78
N ILE A 332 -0.06 3.13 20.55
CA ILE A 332 0.24 3.91 19.34
C ILE A 332 -0.95 4.78 18.92
N ILE A 333 -2.19 4.30 19.06
CA ILE A 333 -3.36 5.02 18.54
C ILE A 333 -3.96 5.99 19.59
N ARG A 334 -3.45 6.00 20.82
CA ARG A 334 -3.89 6.96 21.85
C ARG A 334 -3.62 8.39 21.37
N LEU A 335 -4.69 9.07 20.96
CA LEU A 335 -4.75 10.51 20.83
C LEU A 335 -4.51 11.11 22.22
N ARG A 336 -3.60 12.08 22.31
CA ARG A 336 -3.38 12.85 23.55
C ARG A 336 -4.61 13.64 23.94
#